data_AF-A0A969H944-F1
#
_entry.id   AF-A0A969H944-F1
#
_cell.length_a   1.000
_cell.length_b   1.000
_cell.length_c   1.000
_cell.angle_alpha   90.00
_cell.angle_beta   90.00
_cell.angle_gamma   90.00
#
_symmetry.space_group_name_H-M   'P 1'
#
loop_
_entity.id
_entity.type
_entity.pdbx_description
1 polymer ?
#
loop_
_entity_poly.entity_id
_entity_poly.type
_entity_poly.pdbx_seq_one_letter_code
_entity_poly.pdbx_strand_id
1 'polypeptide(L)'
;MRVDEGLLRAYLDGELAAPEREQVERWLANAPEAQTMLAQLDQTREQVNQALAALTPAAPSLAMLALKRFQTQLGADSSRDGTPAKDSALTVWESPSLLTEIKNDVKNMRYTWRKTVTKGFVFATMISLVIVISAIALAVWPNIGLPITQELQQVVPSEGVNLPDAEANKAETTTVVVALQPISRGRNLFPARLGIVVGLPVTFRQVLSPPKPMPWAKLPEPILCRVR
;
A
#
# COMPACT_ATOMS: atom_id res chain seq x y z
N MET A 1 22.05 -26.40 -1.30
CA MET A 1 21.06 -26.08 -2.35
C MET A 1 20.21 -24.93 -1.84
N ARG A 2 19.98 -23.89 -2.64
CA ARG A 2 19.07 -22.80 -2.24
C ARG A 2 17.63 -23.25 -2.43
N VAL A 3 16.80 -22.88 -1.46
CA VAL A 3 15.35 -23.10 -1.49
C VAL A 3 14.76 -22.16 -2.53
N ASP A 4 14.14 -22.69 -3.59
CA ASP A 4 13.40 -21.86 -4.53
C ASP A 4 12.01 -21.57 -3.95
N GLU A 5 11.80 -20.31 -3.57
CA GLU A 5 10.54 -19.82 -3.02
C GLU A 5 9.38 -20.02 -4.02
N GLY A 6 9.64 -19.92 -5.33
CA GLY A 6 8.64 -20.11 -6.37
C GLY A 6 8.09 -21.54 -6.39
N LEU A 7 8.95 -22.53 -6.16
CA LEU A 7 8.56 -23.94 -6.11
C LEU A 7 7.69 -24.23 -4.87
N LEU A 8 8.02 -23.64 -3.71
CA LEU A 8 7.22 -23.77 -2.49
C LEU A 8 5.84 -23.09 -2.63
N ARG A 9 5.76 -21.96 -3.34
CA ARG A 9 4.48 -21.31 -3.65
C ARG A 9 3.61 -22.19 -4.56
N ALA A 10 4.17 -22.70 -5.65
CA ALA A 10 3.46 -23.63 -6.54
C ALA A 10 3.02 -24.92 -5.81
N TYR A 11 3.78 -25.37 -4.81
CA TYR A 11 3.38 -26.47 -3.93
C TYR A 11 2.15 -26.12 -3.08
N LEU A 12 2.13 -24.96 -2.43
CA LEU A 12 0.99 -24.49 -1.61
C LEU A 12 -0.29 -24.24 -2.40
N ASP A 13 -0.15 -23.82 -3.66
CA ASP A 13 -1.27 -23.59 -4.58
C ASP A 13 -1.74 -24.91 -5.23
N GLY A 14 -1.00 -26.00 -5.06
CA GLY A 14 -1.33 -27.32 -5.61
C GLY A 14 -1.06 -27.44 -7.12
N GLU A 15 -0.31 -26.51 -7.70
CA GLU A 15 -0.04 -26.42 -9.14
C GLU A 15 1.11 -27.34 -9.61
N LEU A 16 1.88 -27.91 -8.68
CA LEU A 16 2.97 -28.84 -9.03
C LEU A 16 2.45 -30.18 -9.55
N ALA A 17 3.15 -30.70 -10.55
CA ALA A 17 2.93 -32.07 -11.03
C ALA A 17 3.33 -33.09 -9.96
N ALA A 18 2.75 -34.29 -10.02
CA ALA A 18 3.03 -35.38 -9.06
C ALA A 18 4.53 -35.66 -8.80
N PRO A 19 5.41 -35.79 -9.82
CA PRO A 19 6.83 -36.09 -9.57
C PRO A 19 7.57 -34.93 -8.88
N GLU A 20 7.22 -33.68 -9.18
CA GLU A 20 7.82 -32.50 -8.56
C GLU A 20 7.35 -32.35 -7.11
N ARG A 21 6.08 -32.67 -6.85
CA ARG A 21 5.50 -32.68 -5.51
C ARG A 21 6.24 -33.65 -4.59
N GLU A 22 6.46 -34.89 -5.03
CA GLU A 22 7.24 -35.87 -4.26
C GLU A 22 8.68 -35.40 -3.99
N GLN A 23 9.29 -34.68 -4.94
CA GLN A 23 10.62 -34.12 -4.76
C GLN A 23 10.62 -33.02 -3.69
N VAL A 24 9.62 -32.14 -3.71
CA VAL A 24 9.44 -31.10 -2.67
C VAL A 24 9.18 -31.72 -1.31
N GLU A 25 8.34 -32.76 -1.22
CA GLU A 25 8.05 -33.47 0.04
C GLU A 25 9.31 -34.13 0.62
N ARG A 26 10.08 -34.85 -0.22
CA ARG A 26 11.37 -35.43 0.18
C ARG A 26 12.34 -34.37 0.66
N TRP A 27 12.33 -33.20 0.05
CA TRP A 27 13.19 -32.11 0.46
C TRP A 27 12.72 -31.44 1.76
N LEU A 28 11.42 -31.20 1.93
CA LEU A 28 10.82 -30.73 3.18
C LEU A 28 11.12 -31.66 4.35
N ALA A 29 11.16 -32.98 4.13
CA ALA A 29 11.55 -33.95 5.15
C ALA A 29 12.99 -33.80 5.63
N ASN A 30 13.89 -33.31 4.78
CA ASN A 30 15.33 -33.22 5.06
C ASN A 30 15.84 -31.79 5.34
N ALA A 31 15.02 -30.77 5.14
CA ALA A 31 15.41 -29.36 5.25
C ALA A 31 14.47 -28.56 6.19
N PRO A 32 14.84 -28.36 7.47
CA PRO A 32 14.00 -27.61 8.42
C PRO A 32 13.83 -26.13 8.06
N GLU A 33 14.80 -25.55 7.35
CA GLU A 33 14.71 -24.20 6.80
C GLU A 33 13.57 -24.08 5.78
N ALA A 34 13.37 -25.09 4.93
CA ALA A 34 12.29 -25.13 3.94
C ALA A 34 10.93 -25.25 4.62
N GLN A 35 10.82 -26.01 5.72
CA GLN A 35 9.59 -26.09 6.52
C GLN A 35 9.24 -24.74 7.16
N THR A 36 10.25 -24.03 7.66
CA THR A 36 10.06 -22.69 8.24
C THR A 36 9.58 -21.70 7.19
N MET A 37 10.18 -21.74 5.98
CA MET A 37 9.74 -20.90 4.87
C MET A 37 8.32 -21.25 4.40
N LEU A 38 7.97 -22.53 4.33
CA LEU A 38 6.62 -22.98 4.00
C LEU A 38 5.58 -22.45 5.00
N ALA A 39 5.88 -22.52 6.30
CA ALA A 39 5.01 -21.98 7.34
C ALA A 39 4.83 -20.46 7.24
N GLN A 40 5.89 -19.71 6.89
CA GLN A 40 5.80 -18.26 6.67
C GLN A 40 4.95 -17.91 5.44
N LEU A 41 5.09 -18.67 4.35
CA LEU A 41 4.27 -18.49 3.15
C LEU A 41 2.79 -18.79 3.44
N ASP A 42 2.50 -19.85 4.19
CA ASP A 42 1.13 -20.21 4.58
C ASP A 42 0.50 -19.15 5.49
N GLN A 43 1.26 -18.63 6.47
CA GLN A 43 0.82 -17.52 7.31
C GLN A 43 0.51 -16.26 6.48
N THR A 44 1.33 -15.95 5.48
CA THR A 44 1.13 -14.80 4.59
C THR A 44 -0.13 -15.00 3.73
N ARG A 45 -0.35 -16.20 3.21
CA ARG A 45 -1.56 -16.57 2.46
C ARG A 45 -2.81 -16.38 3.32
N GLU A 46 -2.78 -16.83 4.57
CA GLU A 46 -3.89 -16.68 5.49
C GLU A 46 -4.18 -15.21 5.81
N GLN A 47 -3.14 -14.39 6.04
CA GLN A 47 -3.31 -12.94 6.23
C GLN A 47 -3.94 -12.26 5.02
N VAL A 48 -3.52 -12.63 3.81
CA VAL A 48 -4.10 -12.11 2.57
C VAL A 48 -5.56 -12.54 2.44
N ASN A 49 -5.88 -13.81 2.73
CA ASN A 49 -7.25 -14.32 2.70
C ASN A 49 -8.14 -13.59 3.73
N GLN A 50 -7.64 -13.33 4.93
CA GLN A 50 -8.36 -12.57 5.96
C GLN A 50 -8.57 -11.11 5.55
N ALA A 51 -7.54 -10.47 4.98
CA ALA A 51 -7.66 -9.11 4.45
C ALA A 51 -8.68 -9.05 3.30
N LEU A 52 -8.67 -10.05 2.40
CA LEU A 52 -9.63 -10.14 1.32
C LEU A 52 -11.04 -10.39 1.84
N ALA A 53 -11.21 -11.23 2.86
CA ALA A 53 -12.49 -11.46 3.52
C ALA A 53 -13.03 -10.20 4.21
N ALA A 54 -12.15 -9.36 4.78
CA ALA A 54 -12.54 -8.08 5.36
C ALA A 54 -12.89 -7.03 4.29
N LEU A 55 -12.20 -7.05 3.15
CA LEU A 55 -12.44 -6.16 2.00
C LEU A 55 -13.61 -6.57 1.12
N THR A 56 -14.04 -7.82 1.22
CA THR A 56 -15.28 -8.29 0.64
C THR A 56 -16.33 -8.06 1.72
N PRO A 57 -16.96 -6.86 1.82
CA PRO A 57 -18.12 -6.75 2.67
C PRO A 57 -19.02 -7.87 2.20
N ALA A 58 -19.41 -8.75 3.11
CA ALA A 58 -20.44 -9.73 2.83
C ALA A 58 -21.52 -8.94 2.11
N ALA A 59 -21.66 -9.15 0.81
CA ALA A 59 -22.85 -8.78 0.09
C ALA A 59 -23.67 -10.05 0.22
N PRO A 60 -24.30 -10.31 1.40
CA PRO A 60 -25.19 -11.45 1.53
C PRO A 60 -26.23 -11.36 0.41
N SER A 61 -26.58 -10.15 -0.04
CA SER A 61 -27.41 -9.92 -1.19
C SER A 61 -26.93 -10.56 -2.49
N LEU A 62 -25.62 -10.59 -2.82
CA LEU A 62 -25.13 -11.09 -4.12
C LEU A 62 -25.04 -12.61 -4.14
N ALA A 63 -24.48 -13.23 -3.10
CA ALA A 63 -24.46 -14.68 -2.95
C ALA A 63 -25.88 -15.25 -2.80
N MET A 64 -26.74 -14.57 -2.04
CA MET A 64 -28.14 -14.94 -1.88
C MET A 64 -28.96 -14.63 -3.15
N LEU A 65 -28.62 -13.62 -3.96
CA LEU A 65 -29.20 -13.41 -5.30
C LEU A 65 -28.81 -14.53 -6.26
N ALA A 66 -27.54 -14.93 -6.26
CA ALA A 66 -27.06 -16.03 -7.08
C ALA A 66 -27.76 -17.34 -6.70
N LEU A 67 -27.84 -17.63 -5.39
CA LEU A 67 -28.53 -18.80 -4.86
C LEU A 67 -30.04 -18.76 -5.17
N LYS A 68 -30.69 -17.60 -5.01
CA LYS A 68 -32.10 -17.41 -5.35
C LYS A 68 -32.34 -17.58 -6.85
N ARG A 69 -31.46 -17.06 -7.71
CA ARG A 69 -31.56 -17.25 -9.16
C ARG A 69 -31.41 -18.72 -9.56
N PHE A 70 -30.51 -19.44 -8.90
CA PHE A 70 -30.32 -20.87 -9.11
C PHE A 70 -31.53 -21.70 -8.65
N GLN A 71 -32.10 -21.39 -7.49
CA GLN A 71 -33.32 -22.03 -7.00
C GLN A 71 -34.53 -21.75 -7.90
N THR A 72 -34.70 -20.51 -8.38
CA THR A 72 -35.79 -20.17 -9.31
C THR A 72 -35.65 -20.92 -10.63
N GLN A 73 -34.43 -21.17 -11.12
CA GLN A 73 -34.20 -21.99 -12.31
C GLN A 73 -34.58 -23.47 -12.08
N LEU A 74 -34.21 -24.05 -10.94
CA LEU A 74 -34.57 -25.44 -10.61
C LEU A 74 -36.08 -25.63 -10.38
N GLY A 75 -36.78 -24.60 -9.85
CA GLY A 75 -38.22 -24.64 -9.62
C GLY A 75 -39.07 -24.37 -10.87
N ALA A 76 -38.56 -23.65 -11.86
CA ALA A 76 -39.28 -23.35 -13.09
C ALA A 76 -39.38 -24.55 -14.05
N ASP A 77 -38.37 -25.44 -14.02
CA ASP A 77 -38.32 -26.62 -14.90
C ASP A 77 -39.15 -27.81 -14.36
N SER A 78 -39.60 -27.77 -13.10
CA SER A 78 -40.35 -28.87 -12.47
C SER A 78 -41.87 -28.82 -12.68
N SER A 79 -42.41 -27.78 -13.33
CA SER A 79 -43.86 -27.59 -13.50
C SER A 79 -44.36 -27.73 -14.95
N ARG A 80 -43.52 -28.16 -15.89
CA ARG A 80 -43.91 -28.30 -17.30
C ARG A 80 -43.88 -29.77 -17.73
N ASP A 81 -45.04 -30.41 -17.59
CA ASP A 81 -45.51 -31.62 -18.27
C ASP A 81 -44.48 -32.71 -18.59
N GLY A 82 -44.36 -33.69 -17.67
CA GLY A 82 -44.76 -35.07 -17.93
C GLY A 82 -44.24 -35.83 -19.16
N THR A 83 -43.22 -35.35 -19.87
CA THR A 83 -42.58 -36.07 -20.97
C THR A 83 -41.06 -36.11 -20.78
N PRO A 84 -40.46 -37.30 -20.62
CA PRO A 84 -39.01 -37.44 -20.44
C PRO A 84 -38.28 -37.15 -21.75
N ALA A 85 -38.00 -35.88 -22.03
CA ALA A 85 -37.05 -35.49 -23.07
C ALA A 85 -35.63 -35.78 -22.58
N LYS A 86 -35.10 -36.96 -22.94
CA LYS A 86 -33.76 -37.44 -22.57
C LYS A 86 -32.59 -36.60 -23.10
N ASP A 87 -32.83 -35.57 -23.90
CA ASP A 87 -31.78 -34.91 -24.69
C ASP A 87 -31.66 -33.37 -24.48
N SER A 88 -32.41 -32.77 -23.54
CA SER A 88 -32.49 -31.29 -23.47
C SER A 88 -31.66 -30.60 -22.37
N ALA A 89 -30.89 -31.35 -21.57
CA ALA A 89 -30.11 -30.77 -20.48
C ALA A 89 -28.82 -30.05 -20.91
N LEU A 90 -28.46 -30.08 -22.21
CA LEU A 90 -27.16 -29.57 -22.67
C LEU A 90 -27.20 -28.22 -23.41
N THR A 91 -28.36 -27.67 -23.76
CA THR A 91 -28.43 -26.49 -24.66
C THR A 91 -28.73 -25.15 -23.98
N VAL A 92 -28.91 -25.11 -22.64
CA VAL A 92 -29.11 -23.84 -21.90
C VAL A 92 -27.89 -22.90 -22.02
N TRP A 93 -26.70 -23.46 -22.29
CA TRP A 93 -25.47 -22.69 -22.51
C TRP A 93 -25.38 -22.03 -23.90
N GLU A 94 -26.28 -22.34 -24.83
CA GLU A 94 -26.23 -21.84 -26.21
C GLU A 94 -27.09 -20.58 -26.44
N SER A 95 -27.67 -19.96 -25.41
CA SER A 95 -28.40 -18.71 -25.64
C SER A 95 -27.45 -17.64 -26.22
N PRO A 96 -27.66 -17.18 -27.48
CA PRO A 96 -26.72 -16.28 -28.14
C PRO A 96 -26.59 -14.93 -27.41
N SER A 97 -27.64 -14.54 -26.67
CA SER A 97 -27.68 -13.31 -25.87
C SER A 97 -26.69 -13.34 -24.71
N LEU A 98 -26.62 -14.44 -23.93
CA LEU A 98 -25.67 -14.54 -22.80
C LEU A 98 -24.23 -14.53 -23.29
N LEU A 99 -23.93 -15.17 -24.42
CA LEU A 99 -22.60 -15.11 -25.02
C LEU A 99 -22.22 -13.69 -25.47
N THR A 100 -23.17 -12.90 -25.98
CA THR A 100 -22.90 -11.49 -26.34
C THR A 100 -22.71 -10.60 -25.12
N GLU A 101 -23.47 -10.83 -24.05
CA GLU A 101 -23.36 -10.08 -22.79
C GLU A 101 -22.02 -10.38 -22.09
N ILE A 102 -21.66 -11.65 -21.95
CA ILE A 102 -20.36 -12.06 -21.40
C ILE A 102 -19.20 -11.52 -22.25
N LYS A 103 -19.30 -11.57 -23.58
CA LYS A 103 -18.26 -11.00 -24.46
C LYS A 103 -18.12 -9.48 -24.28
N ASN A 104 -19.23 -8.77 -24.09
CA ASN A 104 -19.20 -7.33 -23.86
C ASN A 104 -18.62 -7.00 -22.49
N ASP A 105 -18.97 -7.74 -21.45
CA ASP A 105 -18.39 -7.57 -20.11
C ASP A 105 -16.90 -7.84 -20.08
N VAL A 106 -16.44 -8.93 -20.71
CA VAL A 106 -15.00 -9.24 -20.82
C VAL A 106 -14.25 -8.14 -21.58
N LYS A 107 -14.84 -7.58 -22.64
CA LYS A 107 -14.25 -6.44 -23.36
C LYS A 107 -14.17 -5.18 -22.48
N ASN A 108 -15.24 -4.87 -21.75
CA ASN A 108 -15.30 -3.70 -20.90
C ASN A 108 -14.33 -3.80 -19.71
N MET A 109 -14.18 -5.01 -19.15
CA MET A 109 -13.23 -5.33 -18.09
C MET A 109 -11.77 -5.24 -18.58
N ARG A 110 -11.46 -5.74 -19.79
CA ARG A 110 -10.13 -5.54 -20.40
C ARG A 110 -9.81 -4.08 -20.64
N TYR A 111 -10.79 -3.28 -21.08
CA TYR A 111 -10.59 -1.86 -21.33
C TYR A 111 -10.30 -1.09 -20.05
N THR A 112 -11.06 -1.33 -18.99
CA THR A 112 -10.83 -0.73 -17.67
C THR A 112 -9.50 -1.19 -17.06
N TRP A 113 -9.16 -2.47 -17.15
CA TRP A 113 -7.89 -2.99 -16.66
C TRP A 113 -6.69 -2.35 -17.37
N ARG A 114 -6.70 -2.27 -18.71
CA ARG A 114 -5.65 -1.58 -19.46
C ARG A 114 -5.49 -0.13 -19.02
N LYS A 115 -6.60 0.60 -18.84
CA LYS A 115 -6.57 2.00 -18.41
C LYS A 115 -5.96 2.17 -17.01
N THR A 116 -6.22 1.24 -16.09
CA THR A 116 -5.64 1.25 -14.74
C THR A 116 -4.16 0.89 -14.77
N VAL A 117 -3.76 -0.13 -15.53
CA VAL A 117 -2.36 -0.55 -15.65
C VAL A 117 -1.52 0.55 -16.32
N THR A 118 -2.02 1.21 -17.37
CA THR A 118 -1.30 2.32 -18.01
C THR A 118 -1.10 3.49 -17.06
N LYS A 119 -2.09 3.82 -16.23
CA LYS A 119 -1.95 4.87 -15.20
C LYS A 119 -0.90 4.49 -14.14
N GLY A 120 -0.91 3.24 -13.68
CA GLY A 120 0.08 2.73 -12.73
C GLY A 120 1.50 2.76 -13.30
N PHE A 121 1.67 2.34 -14.55
CA PHE A 121 2.96 2.36 -15.24
C PHE A 121 3.51 3.79 -15.41
N VAL A 122 2.66 4.75 -15.83
CA VAL A 122 3.07 6.16 -15.95
C VAL A 122 3.46 6.76 -14.60
N PHE A 123 2.77 6.39 -13.51
CA PHE A 123 3.12 6.87 -12.18
C PHE A 123 4.45 6.29 -11.68
N ALA A 124 4.70 5.00 -11.92
CA ALA A 124 5.95 4.35 -11.58
C ALA A 124 7.15 4.96 -12.35
N THR A 125 6.99 5.22 -13.65
CA THR A 125 8.06 5.86 -14.45
C THR A 125 8.33 7.29 -14.02
N MET A 126 7.30 8.06 -13.62
CA MET A 126 7.47 9.40 -13.07
C MET A 126 8.24 9.38 -11.74
N ILE A 127 7.93 8.45 -10.83
CA ILE A 127 8.66 8.31 -9.56
C ILE A 127 10.13 7.93 -9.82
N SER A 128 10.37 6.96 -10.70
CA SER A 128 11.74 6.57 -11.06
C SER A 128 12.53 7.75 -11.66
N LEU A 129 11.90 8.57 -12.50
CA LEU A 129 12.53 9.77 -13.06
C LEU A 129 12.94 10.77 -11.97
N VAL A 130 12.05 11.03 -11.00
CA VAL A 130 12.33 11.94 -9.87
C VAL A 130 13.51 11.43 -9.04
N ILE A 131 13.56 10.13 -8.74
CA ILE A 131 14.66 9.53 -7.97
C ILE A 131 16.00 9.69 -8.71
N VAL A 132 16.01 9.43 -10.02
CA VAL A 132 17.22 9.57 -10.84
C VAL A 132 17.70 11.02 -10.89
N ILE A 133 16.79 11.98 -11.08
CA ILE A 133 17.13 13.42 -11.09
C ILE A 133 17.68 13.85 -9.73
N SER A 134 17.06 13.42 -8.62
CA SER A 134 17.55 13.72 -7.28
C SER A 134 18.95 13.13 -7.03
N ALA A 135 19.21 11.90 -7.50
CA ALA A 135 20.52 11.27 -7.37
C ALA A 135 21.60 12.03 -8.16
N ILE A 136 21.29 12.47 -9.39
CA ILE A 136 22.19 13.28 -10.21
C ILE A 136 22.46 14.64 -9.54
N ALA A 137 21.42 15.29 -9.03
CA ALA A 137 21.56 16.57 -8.34
C ALA A 137 22.49 16.46 -7.11
N LEU A 138 22.35 15.39 -6.32
CA LEU A 138 23.23 15.13 -5.18
C LEU A 138 24.68 14.81 -5.59
N ALA A 139 24.88 14.12 -6.71
CA ALA A 139 26.22 13.82 -7.23
C ALA A 139 26.93 15.08 -7.79
N VAL A 140 26.17 16.02 -8.35
CA VAL A 140 26.72 17.26 -8.93
C VAL A 140 26.90 18.36 -7.88
N TRP A 141 26.09 18.36 -6.81
CA TRP A 141 26.14 19.36 -5.72
C TRP A 141 27.55 19.64 -5.15
N PRO A 142 28.39 18.63 -4.82
CA PRO A 142 29.71 18.90 -4.25
C PRO A 142 30.70 19.56 -5.23
N ASN A 143 30.45 19.51 -6.55
CA ASN A 143 31.31 20.16 -7.55
C ASN A 143 30.88 21.60 -7.87
N ILE A 144 29.68 22.00 -7.47
CA ILE A 144 29.27 23.40 -7.50
C ILE A 144 29.88 24.02 -6.25
N GLY A 145 31.17 24.36 -6.35
CA GLY A 145 31.93 25.05 -5.32
C GLY A 145 31.32 26.42 -5.04
N LEU A 146 30.23 26.43 -4.26
CA LEU A 146 29.76 27.64 -3.61
C LEU A 146 30.88 28.03 -2.64
N PRO A 147 31.54 29.18 -2.84
CA PRO A 147 32.54 29.64 -1.90
C PRO A 147 31.81 29.90 -0.59
N ILE A 148 31.92 28.96 0.34
CA ILE A 148 31.54 29.18 1.72
C ILE A 148 32.51 30.25 2.21
N THR A 149 32.03 31.48 2.25
CA THR A 149 32.76 32.64 2.76
C THR A 149 33.14 32.37 4.21
N GLN A 150 34.39 31.98 4.43
CA GLN A 150 35.03 31.76 5.74
C GLN A 150 35.31 33.07 6.51
N GLU A 151 34.56 34.14 6.24
CA GLU A 151 34.86 35.51 6.67
C GLU A 151 34.41 35.86 8.10
N LEU A 152 34.08 34.91 8.98
CA LEU A 152 33.59 35.22 10.33
C LEU A 152 34.35 34.53 11.48
N GLN A 153 35.64 34.23 11.31
CA GLN A 153 36.48 33.71 12.40
C GLN A 153 37.72 34.56 12.75
N GLN A 154 37.76 35.83 12.33
CA GLN A 154 38.78 36.76 12.81
C GLN A 154 38.18 37.84 13.71
N VAL A 155 38.98 38.18 14.73
CA VAL A 155 38.84 39.27 15.71
C VAL A 155 38.12 38.90 17.01
N VAL A 156 38.85 38.21 17.91
CA VAL A 156 39.05 38.75 19.26
C VAL A 156 40.53 38.58 19.62
N PRO A 157 41.34 39.65 19.65
CA PRO A 157 42.69 39.60 20.20
C PRO A 157 42.62 39.46 21.72
N SER A 158 43.30 38.45 22.25
CA SER A 158 43.56 38.28 23.69
C SER A 158 44.57 39.34 24.13
N GLU A 159 44.08 40.52 24.51
CA GLU A 159 44.87 41.52 25.22
C GLU A 159 45.25 40.99 26.61
N GLY A 160 46.56 40.88 26.85
CA GLY A 160 47.12 40.42 28.11
C GLY A 160 46.89 41.45 29.21
N VAL A 161 46.06 41.10 30.18
CA VAL A 161 45.96 41.79 31.47
C VAL A 161 46.70 40.94 32.51
N ASN A 162 47.90 41.38 32.87
CA ASN A 162 48.56 40.99 34.11
C ASN A 162 47.91 41.77 35.26
N LEU A 163 47.41 41.11 36.31
CA LEU A 163 47.35 41.60 37.70
C LEU A 163 46.89 40.45 38.65
N PRO A 164 47.07 40.57 39.97
CA PRO A 164 47.90 39.67 40.77
C PRO A 164 47.08 38.69 41.62
N ASP A 165 47.80 37.75 42.25
CA ASP A 165 47.30 36.83 43.26
C ASP A 165 46.48 37.55 44.35
N ALA A 166 45.18 37.28 44.40
CA ALA A 166 44.38 37.38 45.63
C ALA A 166 43.00 36.75 45.43
N GLU A 167 42.82 35.63 46.11
CA GLU A 167 41.61 35.24 46.84
C GLU A 167 40.21 35.54 46.25
N ALA A 168 39.55 34.41 45.98
CA ALA A 168 38.21 34.12 46.46
C ALA A 168 37.00 34.87 45.84
N ASN A 169 36.19 34.02 45.21
CA ASN A 169 34.73 34.03 45.16
C ASN A 169 34.04 34.54 43.89
N LYS A 170 33.34 33.57 43.28
CA LYS A 170 32.06 33.64 42.59
C LYS A 170 32.00 34.50 41.32
N ALA A 171 32.09 33.82 40.18
CA ALA A 171 31.28 34.15 39.01
C ALA A 171 30.93 32.90 38.20
N GLU A 172 29.70 32.88 37.73
CA GLU A 172 28.95 31.80 37.10
C GLU A 172 29.66 31.14 35.91
N THR A 173 29.80 29.81 35.99
CA THR A 173 30.02 28.97 34.83
C THR A 173 28.66 28.64 34.22
N THR A 174 28.30 29.32 33.13
CA THR A 174 27.13 28.93 32.32
C THR A 174 27.47 27.66 31.55
N THR A 175 27.29 26.53 32.19
CA THR A 175 27.33 25.21 31.56
C THR A 175 26.03 25.01 30.79
N VAL A 176 26.09 24.99 29.46
CA VAL A 176 24.97 24.50 28.64
C VAL A 176 24.96 22.97 28.77
N VAL A 177 24.17 22.48 29.72
CA VAL A 177 23.87 21.06 29.88
C VAL A 177 22.88 20.66 28.79
N VAL A 178 23.35 19.92 27.78
CA VAL A 178 22.47 19.21 26.86
C VAL A 178 21.91 18.00 27.61
N ALA A 179 20.78 18.20 28.29
CA ALA A 179 20.06 17.12 28.94
C ALA A 179 19.32 16.29 27.88
N LEU A 180 19.85 15.12 27.55
CA LEU A 180 19.09 14.07 26.87
C LEU A 180 18.07 13.50 27.87
N GLN A 181 16.80 13.92 27.75
CA GLN A 181 15.73 13.28 28.51
C GLN A 181 15.48 11.86 27.99
N PRO A 182 15.51 10.82 28.84
CA PRO A 182 14.97 9.51 28.46
C PRO A 182 13.44 9.61 28.38
N ILE A 183 12.88 9.41 27.19
CA ILE A 183 11.44 9.31 27.00
C ILE A 183 10.94 8.07 27.74
N SER A 184 10.26 8.30 28.86
CA SER A 184 9.62 7.28 29.67
C SER A 184 8.56 6.52 28.88
N ARG A 185 8.57 5.18 29.02
CA ARG A 185 7.60 4.22 28.49
C ARG A 185 6.15 4.67 28.68
N GLY A 186 5.47 4.96 27.58
CA GLY A 186 4.02 4.93 27.46
C GLY A 186 3.63 3.98 26.33
N ARG A 187 2.97 2.87 26.67
CA ARG A 187 2.34 1.97 25.68
C ARG A 187 1.23 2.75 24.99
N ASN A 188 1.34 2.99 23.68
CA ASN A 188 0.25 2.87 22.70
C ASN A 188 0.78 3.03 21.27
N LEU A 189 0.25 2.18 20.40
CA LEU A 189 0.67 1.90 19.03
C LEU A 189 0.31 3.04 18.06
N PHE A 190 1.30 3.69 17.44
CA PHE A 190 1.21 4.28 16.10
C PHE A 190 2.63 4.42 15.49
N PRO A 191 2.80 4.33 14.16
CA PRO A 191 4.12 4.14 13.55
C PRO A 191 4.98 5.41 13.61
N ALA A 192 6.27 5.19 13.87
CA ALA A 192 7.30 6.20 14.04
C ALA A 192 7.43 7.12 12.81
N ARG A 193 7.24 8.43 13.03
CA ARG A 193 7.78 9.48 12.15
C ARG A 193 9.09 9.97 12.75
N LEU A 194 10.20 9.67 12.07
CA LEU A 194 11.47 10.36 12.27
C LEU A 194 11.30 11.82 11.82
N GLY A 195 11.02 12.71 12.76
CA GLY A 195 11.08 14.16 12.54
C GLY A 195 12.46 14.67 12.90
N ILE A 196 13.29 15.00 11.91
CA ILE A 196 14.49 15.81 12.11
C ILE A 196 14.00 17.25 12.28
N VAL A 197 14.07 17.79 13.49
CA VAL A 197 13.82 19.22 13.74
C VAL A 197 15.11 19.97 13.41
N VAL A 198 15.23 20.44 12.18
CA VAL A 198 16.25 21.44 11.82
C VAL A 198 15.69 22.80 12.23
N GLY A 199 16.30 23.42 13.25
CA GLY A 199 15.99 24.79 13.64
C GLY A 199 16.39 25.76 12.54
N LEU A 200 15.42 26.20 11.73
CA LEU A 200 15.56 27.34 10.84
C LEU A 200 15.07 28.61 11.57
N PRO A 201 15.80 29.73 11.50
CA PRO A 201 15.40 30.96 12.16
C PRO A 201 14.10 31.53 11.57
N VAL A 202 13.28 32.03 12.48
CA VAL A 202 11.97 32.62 12.27
C VAL A 202 12.10 33.92 11.47
N THR A 203 11.60 33.95 10.23
CA THR A 203 11.01 35.13 9.55
C THR A 203 10.36 34.71 8.23
N PHE A 204 9.09 34.29 8.26
CA PHE A 204 8.10 34.59 7.21
C PHE A 204 6.72 34.07 7.65
N ARG A 205 5.86 34.96 8.15
CA ARG A 205 4.47 34.65 8.50
C ARG A 205 3.59 35.14 7.34
N GLN A 206 3.37 34.29 6.33
CA GLN A 206 2.33 34.54 5.33
C GLN A 206 1.05 33.82 5.78
N VAL A 207 0.08 34.62 6.20
CA VAL A 207 -1.26 34.19 6.61
C VAL A 207 -2.03 33.80 5.34
N LEU A 208 -2.22 32.49 5.12
CA LEU A 208 -3.20 32.00 4.15
C LEU A 208 -4.54 31.83 4.86
N SER A 209 -5.46 32.74 4.59
CA SER A 209 -6.87 32.60 4.98
C SER A 209 -7.50 31.39 4.28
N PRO A 210 -8.42 30.67 4.95
CA PRO A 210 -9.11 29.52 4.34
C PRO A 210 -9.98 29.97 3.15
N PRO A 211 -10.11 29.14 2.10
CA PRO A 211 -10.92 29.47 0.93
C PRO A 211 -12.42 29.52 1.30
N LYS A 212 -13.12 30.53 0.78
CA LYS A 212 -14.59 30.63 0.84
C LYS A 212 -15.23 29.39 0.17
N PRO A 213 -16.30 28.83 0.75
CA PRO A 213 -17.06 27.76 0.10
C PRO A 213 -17.73 28.27 -1.19
N MET A 214 -17.60 27.49 -2.28
CA MET A 214 -18.19 27.81 -3.58
C MET A 214 -19.70 27.44 -3.63
N PRO A 215 -20.53 28.20 -4.37
CA PRO A 215 -22.00 28.14 -4.33
C PRO A 215 -22.68 27.03 -5.16
N TRP A 216 -21.95 26.03 -5.69
CA TRP A 216 -22.52 25.05 -6.63
C TRP A 216 -23.03 23.74 -5.98
N ALA A 217 -23.09 23.65 -4.66
CA ALA A 217 -23.67 22.51 -3.95
C ALA A 217 -25.23 22.53 -3.90
N LYS A 218 -25.89 22.78 -5.03
CA LYS A 218 -27.32 22.44 -5.20
C LYS A 218 -27.41 21.18 -6.03
N LEU A 219 -27.51 20.02 -5.36
CA LEU A 219 -27.93 18.80 -6.02
C LEU A 219 -29.39 18.95 -6.49
N PRO A 220 -29.75 18.55 -7.72
CA PRO A 220 -31.13 18.52 -8.17
C PRO A 220 -31.92 17.44 -7.43
N GLU A 221 -33.13 17.77 -7.00
CA GLU A 221 -34.06 16.84 -6.36
C GLU A 221 -34.46 15.69 -7.31
N PRO A 222 -34.69 14.48 -6.78
CA PRO A 222 -35.09 13.34 -7.59
C PRO A 222 -36.54 13.50 -8.09
N ILE A 223 -36.72 13.44 -9.41
CA ILE A 223 -38.02 13.39 -10.08
C ILE A 223 -38.64 12.01 -9.84
N LEU A 224 -39.70 11.96 -9.05
CA LEU A 224 -40.56 10.78 -8.88
C LEU A 224 -41.48 10.62 -10.11
N CYS A 225 -41.11 9.71 -11.02
CA CYS A 225 -42.02 9.27 -12.07
C CYS A 225 -43.07 8.30 -11.49
N ARG A 226 -44.33 8.74 -11.48
CA ARG A 226 -45.51 7.92 -11.18
C ARG A 226 -45.93 7.18 -12.44
N VAL A 227 -45.68 5.87 -12.51
CA VAL A 227 -46.24 5.00 -13.55
C VAL A 227 -47.72 4.76 -13.21
N ARG A 228 -48.60 5.04 -14.16
CA ARG A 228 -50.02 4.64 -14.15
C ARG A 228 -50.18 3.34 -14.90
#